data_AF-A0A847LN12-F1
#
_entry.id   AF-A0A847LN12-F1
#
_cell.length_a   1.000
_cell.length_b   1.000
_cell.length_c   1.000
_cell.angle_alpha   90.00
_cell.angle_beta   90.00
_cell.angle_gamma   90.00
#
_symmetry.space_group_name_H-M   'P 1'
#
loop_
_entity.id
_entity.type
_entity.pdbx_description
1 polymer ?
#
loop_
_entity_poly.entity_id
_entity_poly.type
_entity_poly.pdbx_seq_one_letter_code
_entity_poly.pdbx_strand_id
1 'polypeptide(L)'
;MKTRASTESSKVGKDLPAGFPHALTREDLAAALGVTVRTVTNWKQEALPRSKDGTYDLPAVITWLVEREASRRAKAPARQEADDSLAEYRRQKTRLVRLRFLREKGKLLPKAEMVKAFTDRAFEIGRALLQLGRRFSARVAAKSGKTLREVEEIHEAEARKLLEDYARPIYIDENAPI
;
A
#
# COMPACT_ATOMS: atom_id res chain seq x y z
N MET A 1 -4.81 49.11 -43.66
CA MET A 1 -3.88 48.44 -42.72
C MET A 1 -3.93 46.95 -42.99
N LYS A 2 -2.87 46.37 -43.58
CA LYS A 2 -2.73 44.92 -43.83
C LYS A 2 -1.54 44.43 -43.01
N THR A 3 -1.80 43.64 -41.98
CA THR A 3 -0.79 43.01 -41.14
C THR A 3 -0.44 41.66 -41.73
N ARG A 4 0.77 41.52 -42.29
CA ARG A 4 1.44 40.23 -42.51
C ARG A 4 2.51 40.10 -41.43
N ALA A 5 2.38 39.12 -40.55
CA ALA A 5 3.47 38.68 -39.69
C ALA A 5 3.93 37.31 -40.22
N SER A 6 5.00 37.35 -41.01
CA SER A 6 5.78 36.18 -41.41
C SER A 6 6.58 35.69 -40.21
N THR A 7 6.38 34.41 -39.89
CA THR A 7 7.44 33.40 -39.78
C THR A 7 8.84 33.91 -39.39
N GLU A 8 9.07 34.07 -38.08
CA GLU A 8 10.40 33.99 -37.50
C GLU A 8 10.44 32.77 -36.58
N SER A 9 10.93 31.66 -37.11
CA SER A 9 11.39 30.56 -36.26
C SER A 9 12.62 29.91 -36.88
N SER A 10 13.65 29.82 -36.04
CA SER A 10 14.83 28.99 -36.18
C SER A 10 15.92 29.46 -37.16
N LYS A 11 16.69 30.47 -36.72
CA LYS A 11 18.12 30.61 -37.06
C LYS A 11 18.97 29.94 -35.98
N VAL A 12 18.85 28.64 -35.80
CA VAL A 12 19.76 27.87 -34.93
C VAL A 12 20.41 26.78 -35.78
N GLY A 13 21.72 26.90 -35.98
CA GLY A 13 22.57 25.85 -36.57
C GLY A 13 22.98 26.09 -38.02
N LYS A 14 23.84 27.08 -38.29
CA LYS A 14 24.51 27.17 -39.59
C LYS A 14 25.94 26.65 -39.63
N ASP A 15 26.56 26.32 -38.48
CA ASP A 15 27.96 25.90 -38.46
C ASP A 15 28.14 24.64 -37.60
N LEU A 16 27.93 23.48 -38.21
CA LEU A 16 28.51 22.22 -37.75
C LEU A 16 29.90 22.08 -38.39
N PRO A 17 30.91 21.51 -37.69
CA PRO A 17 32.25 21.36 -38.23
C PRO A 17 32.24 20.56 -39.53
N ALA A 18 33.05 21.00 -40.50
CA ALA A 18 33.14 20.42 -41.84
C ALA A 18 33.43 18.92 -41.76
N GLY A 19 32.45 18.10 -42.13
CA GLY A 19 32.51 16.63 -42.07
C GLY A 19 31.22 15.94 -41.63
N PHE A 20 30.25 16.67 -41.05
CA PHE A 20 28.96 16.09 -40.69
C PHE A 20 27.94 16.18 -41.84
N PRO A 21 27.36 15.06 -42.30
CA PRO A 21 26.35 15.08 -43.35
C PRO A 21 25.05 15.73 -42.86
N HIS A 22 24.67 16.85 -43.49
CA HIS A 22 23.42 17.59 -43.22
C HIS A 22 22.16 16.93 -43.80
N ALA A 23 22.31 15.76 -44.42
CA ALA A 23 21.26 15.05 -45.11
C ALA A 23 21.49 13.55 -44.97
N LEU A 24 20.93 12.96 -43.92
CA LEU A 24 21.03 11.52 -43.66
C LEU A 24 19.88 10.78 -44.35
N THR A 25 20.19 9.59 -44.90
CA THR A 25 19.16 8.63 -45.27
C THR A 25 18.55 7.98 -44.03
N ARG A 26 17.52 7.16 -44.21
CA ARG A 26 16.85 6.48 -43.10
C ARG A 26 17.75 5.44 -42.45
N GLU A 27 18.53 4.77 -43.28
CA GLU A 27 19.50 3.74 -42.92
C GLU A 27 20.65 4.38 -42.13
N ASP A 28 21.15 5.53 -42.60
CA ASP A 28 22.22 6.26 -41.92
C ASP A 28 21.74 6.85 -40.59
N LEU A 29 20.51 7.37 -40.53
CA LEU A 29 19.92 7.85 -39.28
C LEU A 29 19.72 6.72 -38.26
N ALA A 30 19.27 5.55 -38.73
CA ALA A 30 19.12 4.37 -37.89
C ALA A 30 20.46 3.90 -37.31
N ALA A 31 21.50 3.86 -38.15
CA ALA A 31 22.86 3.53 -37.73
C ALA A 31 23.43 4.55 -36.74
N ALA A 32 23.27 5.85 -37.01
CA ALA A 32 23.77 6.94 -36.17
C ALA A 32 23.12 6.94 -34.76
N LEU A 33 21.86 6.54 -34.66
CA LEU A 33 21.11 6.49 -33.40
C LEU A 33 21.09 5.10 -32.74
N GLY A 34 21.70 4.09 -33.36
CA GLY A 34 21.74 2.72 -32.84
C GLY A 34 20.36 2.05 -32.77
N VAL A 35 19.44 2.41 -33.67
CA VAL A 35 18.07 1.87 -33.71
C VAL A 35 17.79 1.14 -35.01
N THR A 36 16.68 0.40 -35.07
CA THR A 36 16.28 -0.26 -36.32
C THR A 36 15.66 0.74 -37.31
N VAL A 37 15.79 0.46 -38.61
CA VAL A 37 15.12 1.24 -39.68
C VAL A 37 13.59 1.26 -39.52
N ARG A 38 13.02 0.19 -38.93
CA ARG A 38 11.61 0.12 -38.55
C ARG A 38 11.25 1.14 -37.47
N THR A 39 12.11 1.32 -36.48
CA THR A 39 11.93 2.34 -35.43
C THR A 39 11.84 3.75 -36.03
N VAL A 40 12.75 4.08 -36.97
CA VAL A 40 12.72 5.37 -37.68
C VAL A 40 11.44 5.54 -38.51
N THR A 41 10.97 4.45 -39.14
CA THR A 41 9.71 4.46 -39.91
C THR A 41 8.50 4.71 -39.01
N ASN A 42 8.49 4.15 -37.80
CA ASN A 42 7.43 4.39 -36.82
C ASN A 42 7.46 5.85 -36.33
N TRP A 43 8.65 6.42 -36.08
CA TRP A 43 8.79 7.82 -35.68
C TRP A 43 8.25 8.80 -36.72
N LYS A 44 8.25 8.44 -38.01
CA LYS A 44 7.58 9.23 -39.05
C LYS A 44 6.10 9.45 -38.77
N GLN A 45 5.41 8.46 -38.18
CA GLN A 45 4.00 8.57 -37.79
C GLN A 45 3.82 9.46 -36.56
N GLU A 46 4.89 9.70 -35.80
CA GLU A 46 4.93 10.53 -34.60
C GLU A 46 5.48 11.95 -34.89
N ALA A 47 5.47 12.36 -36.18
CA ALA A 47 5.94 13.66 -36.67
C ALA A 47 7.45 13.91 -36.57
N LEU A 48 8.27 12.88 -36.83
CA LEU A 48 9.73 13.02 -37.01
C LEU A 48 10.07 14.13 -38.04
N PRO A 49 10.90 15.12 -37.69
CA PRO A 49 11.33 16.18 -38.60
C PRO A 49 12.05 15.62 -39.83
N ARG A 50 11.62 16.02 -41.02
CA ARG A 50 12.15 15.55 -42.30
C ARG A 50 12.21 16.70 -43.31
N SER A 51 13.29 16.75 -44.09
CA SER A 51 13.44 17.69 -45.20
C SER A 51 12.51 17.35 -46.37
N LYS A 52 12.24 18.33 -47.24
CA LYS A 52 11.36 18.14 -48.43
C LYS A 52 11.86 17.04 -49.37
N ASP A 53 13.18 16.91 -49.48
CA ASP A 53 13.86 15.88 -50.29
C ASP A 53 13.88 14.51 -49.62
N GLY A 54 13.31 14.42 -48.42
CA GLY A 54 13.12 13.18 -47.72
C GLY A 54 14.30 12.71 -46.87
N THR A 55 15.31 13.56 -46.70
CA THR A 55 16.47 13.38 -45.83
C THR A 55 16.21 13.89 -44.42
N TYR A 56 17.08 13.52 -43.49
CA TYR A 56 16.99 13.88 -42.08
C TYR A 56 18.15 14.74 -41.65
N ASP A 57 17.85 15.76 -40.84
CA ASP A 57 18.84 16.59 -40.16
C ASP A 57 19.02 16.08 -38.72
N LEU A 58 20.22 15.62 -38.39
CA LEU A 58 20.48 14.94 -37.12
C LEU A 58 20.23 15.83 -35.89
N PRO A 59 20.68 17.10 -35.84
CA PRO A 59 20.30 18.04 -34.79
C PRO A 59 18.79 18.17 -34.59
N ALA A 60 18.02 18.36 -35.66
CA ALA A 60 16.56 18.47 -35.58
C ALA A 60 15.91 17.19 -35.04
N VAL A 61 16.42 16.01 -35.43
CA VAL A 61 15.95 14.71 -34.93
C VAL A 61 16.27 14.55 -33.43
N ILE A 62 17.47 14.93 -32.99
CA ILE A 62 17.88 14.85 -31.59
C ILE A 62 16.99 15.75 -30.72
N THR A 63 16.76 16.99 -31.14
CA THR A 63 15.86 17.92 -30.43
C THR A 63 14.46 17.33 -30.29
N TRP A 64 13.91 16.80 -31.38
CA TRP A 64 12.61 16.14 -31.35
C TRP A 64 12.58 14.91 -30.43
N LEU A 65 13.64 14.09 -30.41
CA LEU A 65 13.73 12.94 -29.51
C LEU A 65 13.70 13.35 -28.03
N VAL A 66 14.42 14.41 -27.68
CA VAL A 66 14.45 14.95 -26.31
C VAL A 66 13.05 15.46 -25.90
N GLU A 67 12.40 16.23 -26.76
CA GLU A 67 11.05 16.77 -26.51
C GLU A 67 9.98 15.67 -26.43
N ARG A 68 10.08 14.66 -27.29
CA ARG A 68 9.22 13.47 -27.29
C ARG A 68 9.33 12.69 -25.99
N GLU A 69 10.55 12.43 -25.53
CA GLU A 69 10.78 11.72 -24.27
C GLU A 69 10.33 12.54 -23.05
N ALA A 70 10.57 13.86 -23.04
CA ALA A 70 10.06 14.76 -22.02
C ALA A 70 8.51 14.75 -21.96
N SER A 71 7.86 14.82 -23.12
CA SER A 71 6.40 14.77 -23.24
C SER A 71 5.81 13.41 -22.82
N ARG A 72 6.52 12.30 -23.11
CA ARG A 72 6.09 10.96 -22.71
C ARG A 72 6.20 10.78 -21.19
N ARG A 73 7.25 11.34 -20.57
CA ARG A 73 7.42 11.34 -19.11
C ARG A 73 6.39 12.24 -18.42
N ALA A 74 6.05 13.39 -18.99
CA ALA A 74 5.01 14.27 -18.45
C ALA A 74 3.61 13.62 -18.48
N LYS A 75 3.33 12.73 -19.45
CA LYS A 75 2.09 11.94 -19.55
C LYS A 75 2.13 10.61 -18.78
N ALA A 76 3.17 10.37 -17.97
CA ALA A 76 3.33 9.13 -17.20
C ALA A 76 2.61 9.01 -15.83
N PRO A 77 1.93 10.01 -15.23
CA PRO A 77 1.34 9.82 -13.89
C PRO A 77 0.31 8.68 -13.85
N ALA A 78 -0.45 8.48 -14.93
CA ALA A 78 -1.43 7.40 -15.02
C ALA A 78 -0.81 5.98 -15.06
N ARG A 79 0.46 5.84 -15.47
CA ARG A 79 1.18 4.54 -15.42
C ARG A 79 1.71 4.25 -14.02
N GLN A 80 2.18 5.28 -13.32
CA GLN A 80 2.67 5.15 -11.95
C GLN A 80 1.54 4.70 -11.01
N GLU A 81 0.36 5.33 -11.09
CA GLU A 81 -0.82 4.96 -10.29
C GLU A 81 -1.32 3.53 -10.60
N ALA A 82 -1.25 3.11 -11.87
CA ALA A 82 -1.60 1.74 -12.27
C ALA A 82 -0.63 0.69 -11.70
N ASP A 83 0.67 1.01 -11.66
CA ASP A 83 1.68 0.13 -11.07
C ASP A 83 1.55 0.06 -9.54
N ASP A 84 1.25 1.19 -8.88
CA ASP A 84 1.06 1.26 -7.42
C ASP A 84 -0.18 0.48 -6.98
N SER A 85 -1.31 0.65 -7.67
CA SER A 85 -2.54 -0.11 -7.40
C SER A 85 -2.36 -1.62 -7.61
N LEU A 86 -1.60 -2.03 -8.63
CA LEU A 86 -1.27 -3.43 -8.87
C LEU A 86 -0.36 -3.99 -7.76
N ALA A 87 0.58 -3.20 -7.27
CA ALA A 87 1.44 -3.56 -6.16
C ALA A 87 0.65 -3.75 -4.85
N GLU A 88 -0.27 -2.83 -4.55
CA GLU A 88 -1.17 -2.96 -3.39
C GLU A 88 -2.06 -4.20 -3.49
N TYR A 89 -2.65 -4.45 -4.65
CA TYR A 89 -3.46 -5.65 -4.88
C TYR A 89 -2.65 -6.94 -4.63
N ARG A 90 -1.40 -7.01 -5.10
CA ARG A 90 -0.50 -8.15 -4.86
C ARG A 90 -0.17 -8.31 -3.37
N ARG A 91 0.04 -7.21 -2.64
CA ARG A 91 0.28 -7.23 -1.19
C ARG A 91 -0.94 -7.77 -0.43
N GLN A 92 -2.14 -7.27 -0.75
CA GLN A 92 -3.39 -7.73 -0.12
C GLN A 92 -3.65 -9.20 -0.40
N LYS A 93 -3.47 -9.65 -1.65
CA LYS A 93 -3.62 -11.07 -2.02
C LYS A 93 -2.63 -11.95 -1.25
N THR A 94 -1.37 -11.53 -1.13
CA THR A 94 -0.35 -12.25 -0.36
C THR A 94 -0.72 -12.34 1.11
N ARG A 95 -1.23 -11.26 1.70
CA ARG A 95 -1.73 -11.23 3.07
C ARG A 95 -2.87 -12.22 3.29
N LEU A 96 -3.84 -12.27 2.39
CA LEU A 96 -4.97 -13.22 2.46
C LEU A 96 -4.51 -14.67 2.36
N VAL A 97 -3.61 -14.98 1.42
CA VAL A 97 -3.03 -16.32 1.28
C VAL A 97 -2.28 -16.72 2.56
N ARG A 98 -1.51 -15.79 3.13
CA ARG A 98 -0.80 -16.03 4.40
C ARG A 98 -1.76 -16.31 5.55
N LEU A 99 -2.83 -15.54 5.69
CA LEU A 99 -3.85 -15.75 6.73
C LEU A 99 -4.55 -17.10 6.57
N ARG A 100 -4.89 -17.50 5.33
CA ARG A 100 -5.47 -18.83 5.04
C ARG A 100 -4.51 -19.95 5.45
N PHE A 101 -3.25 -19.87 5.03
CA PHE A 101 -2.22 -20.83 5.40
C PHE A 101 -2.04 -20.95 6.92
N LEU A 102 -2.04 -19.83 7.65
CA LEU A 102 -1.92 -19.83 9.10
C LEU A 102 -3.16 -20.45 9.78
N ARG A 103 -4.35 -20.21 9.24
CA ARG A 103 -5.59 -20.84 9.69
C ARG A 103 -5.57 -22.35 9.47
N GLU A 104 -5.19 -22.82 8.28
CA GLU A 104 -5.07 -24.25 7.96
C GLU A 104 -4.04 -24.97 8.82
N LYS A 105 -2.94 -24.29 9.17
CA LYS A 105 -1.95 -24.81 10.13
C LYS A 105 -2.41 -24.76 11.58
N GLY A 106 -3.65 -24.36 11.87
CA GLY A 106 -4.19 -24.26 13.23
C GLY A 106 -3.53 -23.17 14.08
N LYS A 107 -2.83 -22.21 13.47
CA LYS A 107 -2.15 -21.11 14.19
C LYS A 107 -3.04 -19.90 14.44
N LEU A 108 -4.23 -19.86 13.84
CA LEU A 108 -5.21 -18.80 14.02
C LEU A 108 -6.53 -19.41 14.50
N LEU A 109 -7.07 -18.85 15.57
CA LEU A 109 -8.41 -19.17 16.07
C LEU A 109 -9.39 -18.09 15.58
N PRO A 110 -10.60 -18.46 15.14
CA PRO A 110 -11.65 -17.49 14.84
C PRO A 110 -11.94 -16.60 16.06
N LYS A 111 -12.12 -15.30 15.84
CA LYS A 111 -12.40 -14.33 16.92
C LYS A 111 -13.60 -14.78 17.78
N ALA A 112 -14.67 -15.27 17.14
CA ALA A 112 -15.87 -15.74 17.84
C ALA A 112 -15.58 -16.91 18.79
N GLU A 113 -14.73 -17.85 18.38
CA GLU A 113 -14.33 -18.99 19.22
C GLU A 113 -13.44 -18.54 20.37
N MET A 114 -12.50 -17.62 20.11
CA MET A 114 -11.66 -17.03 21.14
C MET A 114 -12.50 -16.29 22.19
N VAL A 115 -13.41 -15.42 21.75
CA VAL A 115 -14.34 -14.70 22.63
C VAL A 115 -15.15 -15.68 23.46
N LYS A 116 -15.76 -16.70 22.84
CA LYS A 116 -16.52 -17.73 23.55
C LYS A 116 -15.68 -18.44 24.60
N ALA A 117 -14.49 -18.93 24.25
CA ALA A 117 -13.62 -19.65 25.18
C ALA A 117 -13.20 -18.77 26.37
N PHE A 118 -12.89 -17.50 26.12
CA PHE A 118 -12.58 -16.54 27.18
C PHE A 118 -13.79 -16.22 28.06
N THR A 119 -14.98 -16.03 27.48
CA THR A 119 -16.22 -15.81 28.22
C THR A 119 -16.56 -17.01 29.10
N ASP A 120 -16.49 -18.23 28.55
CA ASP A 120 -16.74 -19.47 29.28
C ASP A 120 -15.76 -19.58 30.46
N ARG A 121 -14.46 -19.32 30.22
CA ARG A 121 -13.44 -19.38 31.26
C ARG A 121 -13.63 -18.32 32.35
N ALA A 122 -13.96 -17.08 31.96
CA ALA A 122 -14.25 -16.01 32.91
C ALA A 122 -15.46 -16.36 33.79
N PHE A 123 -16.49 -16.96 33.19
CA PHE A 123 -17.68 -17.41 33.93
C PHE A 123 -17.35 -18.53 34.92
N GLU A 124 -16.53 -19.50 34.53
CA GLU A 124 -16.05 -20.55 35.45
C GLU A 124 -15.30 -19.97 36.64
N ILE A 125 -14.40 -19.01 36.41
CA ILE A 125 -13.63 -18.34 37.46
C ILE A 125 -14.56 -17.57 38.40
N GLY A 126 -15.49 -16.77 37.85
CA GLY A 126 -16.44 -16.00 38.64
C GLY A 126 -17.33 -16.90 39.51
N ARG A 127 -17.81 -18.02 38.94
CA ARG A 127 -18.58 -19.02 39.69
C ARG A 127 -17.74 -19.67 40.80
N ALA A 128 -16.49 -20.03 40.51
CA ALA A 128 -15.59 -20.63 41.49
C ALA A 128 -15.27 -19.68 42.64
N LEU A 129 -15.05 -18.40 42.34
CA LEU A 129 -14.86 -17.34 43.33
C LEU A 129 -16.09 -17.25 44.24
N LEU A 130 -17.29 -17.08 43.69
CA LEU A 130 -18.52 -16.97 44.50
C LEU A 130 -18.77 -18.21 45.37
N GLN A 131 -18.42 -19.41 44.89
CA GLN A 131 -18.54 -20.65 45.67
C GLN A 131 -17.49 -20.81 46.76
N LEU A 132 -16.38 -20.06 46.68
CA LEU A 132 -15.24 -20.22 47.57
C LEU A 132 -15.65 -19.94 49.02
N GLY A 133 -16.50 -18.93 49.25
CA GLY A 133 -17.05 -18.60 50.57
C GLY A 133 -17.60 -19.82 51.29
N ARG A 134 -18.50 -20.57 50.66
CA ARG A 134 -19.08 -21.78 51.25
C ARG A 134 -18.04 -22.85 51.63
N ARG A 135 -16.93 -22.93 50.91
CA ARG A 135 -15.88 -23.95 51.13
C ARG A 135 -15.00 -23.66 52.34
N PHE A 136 -14.79 -22.39 52.69
CA PHE A 136 -13.91 -22.03 53.81
C PHE A 136 -14.63 -21.32 54.97
N SER A 137 -15.90 -20.93 54.81
CA SER A 137 -16.62 -20.15 55.81
C SER A 137 -16.66 -20.84 57.17
N ALA A 138 -16.79 -22.17 57.22
CA ALA A 138 -16.73 -22.91 58.49
C ALA A 138 -15.39 -22.74 59.23
N ARG A 139 -14.26 -22.76 58.50
CA ARG A 139 -12.92 -22.58 59.08
C ARG A 139 -12.67 -21.14 59.53
N VAL A 140 -13.20 -20.17 58.79
CA VAL A 140 -13.04 -18.75 59.11
C VAL A 140 -13.95 -18.34 60.25
N ALA A 141 -15.21 -18.80 60.28
CA ALA A 141 -16.15 -18.59 61.38
C ALA A 141 -15.55 -19.08 62.71
N ALA A 142 -14.99 -20.28 62.73
CA ALA A 142 -14.34 -20.86 63.91
C ALA A 142 -13.17 -20.02 64.46
N LYS A 143 -12.48 -19.24 63.62
CA LYS A 143 -11.33 -18.42 64.02
C LYS A 143 -11.65 -16.94 64.27
N SER A 144 -12.73 -16.45 63.68
CA SER A 144 -13.08 -15.02 63.68
C SER A 144 -14.15 -14.66 64.72
N GLY A 145 -14.82 -15.65 65.32
CA GLY A 145 -15.95 -15.43 66.22
C GLY A 145 -17.23 -14.96 65.49
N LYS A 146 -17.21 -14.89 64.15
CA LYS A 146 -18.37 -14.58 63.33
C LYS A 146 -19.20 -15.83 63.06
N THR A 147 -20.49 -15.65 62.80
CA THR A 147 -21.36 -16.71 62.32
C THR A 147 -20.96 -17.16 60.91
N LEU A 148 -21.32 -18.39 60.54
CA LEU A 148 -21.09 -18.91 59.19
C LEU A 148 -21.67 -17.98 58.11
N ARG A 149 -22.89 -17.49 58.36
CA ARG A 149 -23.64 -16.63 57.45
C ARG A 149 -22.94 -15.29 57.22
N GLU A 150 -22.46 -14.63 58.28
CA GLU A 150 -21.75 -13.35 58.15
C GLU A 150 -20.46 -13.51 57.33
N VAL A 151 -19.74 -14.63 57.49
CA VAL A 151 -18.54 -14.89 56.71
C VAL A 151 -18.86 -15.11 55.23
N GLU A 152 -19.93 -15.85 54.93
CA GLU A 152 -20.40 -16.04 53.55
C GLU A 152 -20.83 -14.72 52.90
N GLU A 153 -21.60 -13.90 53.61
CA GLU A 153 -22.08 -12.60 53.13
C GLU A 153 -20.92 -11.63 52.82
N ILE A 154 -19.92 -11.54 53.72
CA ILE A 154 -18.72 -10.71 53.50
C ILE A 154 -17.96 -11.17 52.26
N HIS A 155 -17.73 -12.48 52.16
CA HIS A 155 -17.01 -13.03 51.02
C HIS A 155 -17.76 -12.80 49.70
N GLU A 156 -19.07 -13.03 49.67
CA GLU A 156 -19.88 -12.85 48.48
C GLU A 156 -19.90 -11.38 48.03
N ALA A 157 -19.98 -10.44 48.96
CA ALA A 157 -19.90 -9.01 48.68
C ALA A 157 -18.55 -8.62 48.05
N GLU A 158 -17.44 -9.05 48.64
CA GLU A 158 -16.10 -8.77 48.11
C GLU A 158 -15.85 -9.45 46.75
N ALA A 159 -16.30 -10.69 46.58
CA ALA A 159 -16.20 -11.41 45.32
C ALA A 159 -16.98 -10.70 44.20
N ARG A 160 -18.20 -10.22 44.48
CA ARG A 160 -18.98 -9.44 43.50
C ARG A 160 -18.28 -8.14 43.13
N LYS A 161 -17.81 -7.39 44.13
CA LYS A 161 -17.09 -6.13 43.90
C LYS A 161 -15.87 -6.33 43.00
N LEU A 162 -15.08 -7.38 43.25
CA LEU A 162 -13.94 -7.73 42.40
C LEU A 162 -14.37 -8.04 40.96
N LEU A 163 -15.46 -8.80 40.78
CA LEU A 163 -15.97 -9.12 39.44
C LEU A 163 -16.46 -7.87 38.69
N GLU A 164 -17.13 -6.95 39.37
CA GLU A 164 -17.57 -5.67 38.80
C GLU A 164 -16.39 -4.79 38.39
N ASP A 165 -15.34 -4.71 39.21
CA ASP A 165 -14.13 -3.96 38.89
C ASP A 165 -13.41 -4.52 37.65
N TYR A 166 -13.39 -5.84 37.49
CA TYR A 166 -12.84 -6.50 36.29
C TYR A 166 -13.75 -6.39 35.05
N ALA A 167 -15.06 -6.24 35.23
CA ALA A 167 -16.02 -6.09 34.15
C ALA A 167 -16.04 -4.67 33.55
N ARG A 168 -15.33 -3.71 34.16
CA ARG A 168 -15.26 -2.34 33.63
C ARG A 168 -14.70 -2.35 32.20
N PRO A 169 -15.34 -1.65 31.26
CA PRO A 169 -14.89 -1.61 29.88
C PRO A 169 -13.49 -1.01 29.82
N ILE A 170 -12.52 -1.82 29.39
CA ILE A 170 -11.22 -1.34 28.95
C ILE A 170 -11.47 -0.73 27.57
N TYR A 171 -11.34 0.59 27.46
CA TYR A 171 -11.33 1.26 26.16
C TYR A 171 -10.10 0.78 25.39
N ILE A 172 -10.32 -0.10 24.41
CA ILE A 172 -9.30 -0.47 23.45
C ILE A 172 -9.43 0.55 22.31
N ASP A 173 -8.44 1.44 22.18
CA ASP A 173 -8.37 2.37 21.06
C ASP A 173 -8.22 1.55 19.76
N GLU A 174 -9.26 1.55 18.94
CA GLU A 174 -9.29 0.84 17.65
C GLU A 174 -8.28 1.42 16.64
N ASN A 175 -7.71 2.59 16.92
CA ASN A 175 -6.67 3.24 16.12
C ASN A 175 -5.24 3.02 16.64
N ALA A 176 -5.06 2.25 17.71
CA ALA A 176 -3.72 1.94 18.22
C ALA A 176 -2.93 1.14 17.16
N PRO A 177 -1.74 1.62 16.73
CA PRO A 177 -0.94 0.91 15.73
C PRO A 177 -0.47 -0.44 16.30
N ILE A 178 -0.71 -1.51 15.54
CA ILE A 178 -0.23 -2.87 15.79
C ILE A 178 1.25 -2.98 15.40
#